data_AF-A0A1H9M4Z1-F1
#
_entry.id   AF-A0A1H9M4Z1-F1
#
_cell.length_a   1.000
_cell.length_b   1.000
_cell.length_c   1.000
_cell.angle_alpha   90.00
_cell.angle_beta   90.00
_cell.angle_gamma   90.00
#
_symmetry.space_group_name_H-M   'P 1'
#
loop_
_entity.id
_entity.type
_entity.pdbx_description
1 polymer ?
#
loop_
_entity_poly.entity_id
_entity_poly.type
_entity_poly.pdbx_seq_one_letter_code
_entity_poly.pdbx_strand_id
1 'polypeptide(L)' 'MKPLSLIGALLALSLLQACSLQPPKPWQKGMLARPEMTMGGDALEQRFDEHISASKQAASGGYGVGGGGCGCN' A
#
# COMPACT_ATOMS: atom_id res chain seq x y z
N MET A 1 -11.13 45.37 3.68
CA MET A 1 -11.32 44.09 2.94
C MET A 1 -10.01 43.35 2.64
N LYS A 2 -8.90 44.04 2.32
CA LYS A 2 -7.57 43.44 2.10
C LYS A 2 -6.98 42.61 3.28
N PRO A 3 -7.13 42.99 4.58
CA PRO A 3 -6.49 42.25 5.67
C PRO A 3 -7.17 40.90 5.93
N LEU A 4 -8.49 40.80 5.71
CA LEU A 4 -9.24 39.55 5.89
C LEU A 4 -8.86 38.50 4.83
N SER A 5 -8.56 38.95 3.61
CA SER A 5 -8.07 38.10 2.53
C SER A 5 -6.66 37.57 2.81
N LEU A 6 -5.78 38.37 3.43
CA LEU A 6 -4.43 37.94 3.83
C LEU A 6 -4.46 36.90 4.96
N ILE A 7 -5.35 37.07 5.94
CA ILE A 7 -5.53 36.10 7.04
C ILE A 7 -6.02 34.77 6.50
N GLY A 8 -7.00 34.78 5.58
CA GLY A 8 -7.48 33.56 4.92
C GLY A 8 -6.40 32.82 4.14
N ALA A 9 -5.53 33.55 3.43
CA ALA A 9 -4.42 32.96 2.69
C ALA A 9 -3.38 32.31 3.62
N LEU A 10 -3.02 32.95 4.74
CA LEU A 10 -2.10 32.35 5.72
C LEU A 10 -2.67 31.07 6.33
N LEU A 11 -3.97 31.06 6.65
CA LEU A 11 -4.62 29.87 7.21
C LEU A 11 -4.58 28.70 6.22
N ALA A 12 -4.85 28.96 4.94
CA ALA A 12 -4.78 27.95 3.88
C ALA A 12 -3.37 27.34 3.74
N LEU A 13 -2.30 28.15 3.82
CA LEU A 13 -0.93 27.65 3.73
C LEU A 13 -0.53 26.73 4.90
N SER A 14 -1.12 26.93 6.09
CA SER A 14 -0.83 26.08 7.26
C SER A 14 -1.32 24.63 7.10
N LEU A 15 -2.38 24.41 6.31
CA LEU A 15 -2.96 23.09 6.07
C LEU A 15 -2.09 22.21 5.16
N LEU A 16 -1.10 22.77 4.45
CA LEU A 16 -0.22 22.02 3.56
C LEU A 16 0.97 21.35 4.30
N GLN A 17 1.12 21.54 5.62
CA GLN A 17 2.27 21.03 6.39
C GLN A 17 2.18 19.53 6.77
N ALA A 18 1.16 18.81 6.30
CA ALA A 18 0.95 17.40 6.65
C ALA A 18 1.94 16.41 6.00
N CYS A 19 2.75 16.85 5.03
CA CYS A 19 3.68 15.97 4.29
C CYS A 19 5.10 15.88 4.88
N SER A 20 5.34 16.35 6.12
CA SER A 20 6.66 16.21 6.76
C SER A 20 6.88 14.79 7.34
N LEU A 21 7.05 13.82 6.45
CA LEU A 21 7.47 12.47 6.83
C LEU A 21 8.97 12.48 7.16
N GLN A 22 9.29 12.46 8.46
CA GLN A 22 10.67 12.22 8.91
C GLN A 22 11.00 10.73 8.69
N PRO A 23 11.94 10.39 7.79
CA PRO A 23 12.29 9.00 7.56
C PRO A 23 12.92 8.38 8.84
N PRO A 24 12.62 7.11 9.14
CA PRO A 24 13.18 6.43 10.31
C PRO A 24 14.70 6.30 10.16
N LYS A 25 15.41 6.43 11.29
CA LYS A 25 16.87 6.27 11.33
C LYS A 25 17.26 4.83 10.97
N PRO A 26 18.46 4.57 10.40
CA PRO A 26 18.82 3.26 9.89
C PRO A 26 18.66 2.08 10.87
N TRP A 27 18.94 2.31 12.15
CA TRP A 27 18.81 1.30 13.22
C TRP A 27 17.37 1.06 13.70
N GLN A 28 16.43 1.94 13.37
CA GLN A 28 15.01 1.74 13.67
C GLN A 28 14.37 0.76 12.68
N LYS A 29 14.96 0.57 11.49
CA LYS A 29 14.41 -0.32 10.45
C LYS A 29 14.26 -1.77 10.89
N GLY A 30 15.08 -2.26 11.83
CA GLY A 30 14.99 -3.63 12.33
C GLY A 30 13.64 -3.97 12.96
N MET A 31 12.97 -3.01 13.59
CA MET A 31 11.63 -3.21 14.16
C MET A 31 10.50 -2.94 13.16
N LEU A 32 10.76 -2.16 12.10
CA LEU A 32 9.76 -1.78 11.08
C LEU A 32 9.74 -2.70 9.84
N ALA A 33 10.74 -3.55 9.66
CA ALA A 33 10.89 -4.43 8.49
C ALA A 33 10.83 -5.91 8.90
N ARG A 34 9.84 -6.27 9.73
CA ARG A 34 9.63 -7.68 10.08
C ARG A 34 9.15 -8.47 8.86
N PRO A 35 9.62 -9.72 8.64
CA PRO A 35 9.17 -10.55 7.53
C PRO A 35 7.65 -10.72 7.49
N GLU A 36 7.00 -10.80 8.65
CA GLU A 36 5.54 -10.94 8.76
C GLU A 36 4.76 -9.70 8.28
N MET A 37 5.42 -8.55 8.14
CA MET A 37 4.78 -7.30 7.67
C MET A 37 4.91 -7.12 6.16
N THR A 38 5.57 -8.04 5.44
CA THR A 38 5.65 -7.99 3.98
C THR A 38 4.34 -8.48 3.37
N MET A 39 4.00 -7.95 2.19
CA MET A 39 2.90 -8.51 1.40
C MET A 39 3.29 -9.94 0.99
N GLY A 40 2.45 -10.92 1.34
CA GLY A 40 2.76 -12.33 1.13
C GLY A 40 3.81 -12.89 2.12
N GLY A 41 3.96 -12.27 3.29
CA GLY A 41 4.87 -12.75 4.35
C GLY A 41 4.48 -14.12 4.92
N ASP A 42 3.19 -14.49 4.84
CA ASP A 42 2.67 -15.82 5.18
C ASP A 42 2.17 -16.54 3.92
N ALA A 43 2.78 -17.69 3.62
CA ALA A 43 2.41 -18.53 2.50
C ALA A 43 1.01 -19.14 2.63
N LEU A 44 0.54 -19.40 3.87
CA LEU A 44 -0.78 -19.96 4.10
C LEU A 44 -1.87 -18.90 3.84
N GLU A 45 -1.69 -17.70 4.37
CA GLU A 45 -2.57 -16.55 4.12
C GLU A 45 -2.68 -16.28 2.61
N GLN A 46 -1.55 -16.27 1.91
CA GLN A 46 -1.51 -16.06 0.47
C GLN A 46 -2.31 -17.13 -0.31
N ARG A 47 -2.28 -18.39 0.14
CA ARG A 47 -3.06 -19.48 -0.48
C ARG A 47 -4.56 -19.31 -0.27
N PHE A 48 -4.97 -18.85 0.90
CA PHE A 48 -6.39 -18.58 1.16
C PHE A 48 -6.89 -17.37 0.36
N ASP A 49 -6.11 -16.30 0.26
CA ASP A 49 -6.44 -15.14 -0.56
C ASP A 49 -6.56 -15.48 -2.04
N GLU A 50 -5.68 -16.34 -2.54
CA GLU A 50 -5.76 -16.88 -3.91
C GLU A 50 -7.04 -17.69 -4.11
N HIS A 51 -7.35 -18.61 -3.19
CA HIS A 51 -8.56 -19.44 -3.27
C HIS A 51 -9.85 -18.60 -3.25
N ILE A 52 -9.92 -17.62 -2.34
CA ILE A 52 -11.07 -16.70 -2.22
C ILE A 52 -11.21 -15.86 -3.49
N SER A 53 -10.10 -15.33 -4.01
CA SER A 53 -10.11 -14.49 -5.21
C SER A 53 -10.50 -15.28 -6.46
N ALA A 54 -9.96 -16.49 -6.64
CA ALA A 54 -10.34 -17.40 -7.73
C ALA A 54 -11.83 -17.72 -7.70
N SER A 55 -12.38 -18.04 -6.52
CA SER A 55 -13.80 -18.34 -6.34
C SER A 55 -14.70 -17.14 -6.65
N LYS A 56 -14.31 -15.95 -6.19
CA LYS A 56 -15.12 -14.72 -6.36
C LYS A 56 -15.06 -14.16 -7.77
N GLN A 57 -13.91 -14.29 -8.44
CA GLN A 57 -13.67 -13.65 -9.73
C GLN A 57 -13.86 -14.62 -10.91
N ALA A 58 -14.23 -15.88 -10.65
CA ALA A 58 -14.16 -16.97 -11.63
C ALA A 58 -12.81 -16.97 -12.38
N ALA A 59 -11.75 -16.55 -11.68
CA ALA A 59 -10.45 -16.34 -12.28
C ALA A 59 -9.76 -17.70 -12.42
N SER A 60 -9.34 -18.02 -13.64
CA SER A 60 -8.50 -19.17 -13.94
C SER A 60 -7.08 -18.67 -14.22
N GLY A 61 -6.06 -19.21 -13.53
CA GLY A 61 -4.65 -18.88 -13.78
C GLY A 61 -3.83 -18.25 -12.64
N GLY A 62 -4.36 -18.12 -11.42
CA GLY A 62 -3.59 -17.75 -10.21
C GLY A 62 -3.19 -16.28 -10.07
N TYR A 63 -2.52 -15.94 -8.95
CA TYR A 63 -2.00 -14.59 -8.65
C TYR A 63 -0.71 -14.29 -9.43
N GLY A 64 -0.85 -13.78 -10.65
CA GLY A 64 0.25 -13.35 -11.51
C GLY A 64 -0.20 -13.30 -12.96
N VAL A 65 0.09 -12.21 -13.67
CA VAL A 65 -0.12 -12.16 -15.12
C VAL A 65 0.48 -13.41 -15.75
N GLY A 66 -0.34 -14.15 -16.51
CA GLY A 66 0.04 -15.41 -17.14
C GLY A 66 1.39 -15.29 -17.85
N GLY A 67 2.44 -15.81 -17.21
CA GLY A 67 3.68 -16.13 -17.88
C GLY A 67 3.41 -17.32 -18.79
N GLY A 68 3.49 -17.07 -20.10
CA GLY A 68 3.03 -17.98 -21.16
C GLY A 68 3.35 -19.45 -20.93
N GLY A 69 2.30 -20.26 -20.80
CA GLY A 69 2.39 -21.70 -20.70
C GLY A 69 1.04 -22.35 -20.97
N CYS A 70 0.84 -22.79 -22.21
CA CYS A 70 -0.18 -23.72 -22.73
C CYS A 70 -1.65 -23.63 -22.26
N GLY A 71 -2.11 -22.61 -21.54
CA GLY A 71 -3.53 -22.25 -21.42
C GLY A 71 -4.50 -23.33 -20.91
N CYS A 72 -4.02 -24.43 -20.33
CA CYS A 72 -4.85 -25.45 -19.71
C CYS A 72 -4.66 -25.34 -18.19
N ASN A 73 -5.71 -24.86 -17.51
CA ASN A 73 -5.93 -25.29 -16.13
C ASN A 73 -6.15 -26.80 -16.09
#